data_AF-A0A5N5J0H7-F1
#
_entry.id   AF-A0A5N5J0H7-F1
#
_cell.length_a   1.000
_cell.length_b   1.000
_cell.length_c   1.000
_cell.angle_alpha   90.00
_cell.angle_beta   90.00
_cell.angle_gamma   90.00
#
_symmetry.space_group_name_H-M   'P 1'
#
loop_
_entity.id
_entity.type
_entity.pdbx_description
1 polymer ?
#
loop_
_entity_poly.entity_id
_entity_poly.type
_entity_poly.pdbx_seq_one_letter_code
_entity_poly.pdbx_strand_id
1 'polypeptide(L)'
;MQRNKVRKRSLTAEMDQSVNRMLKLIEEDGDSFAKKAEMYYQKRPELISHVEEFYRMYRSLAERYDHVTGELRKSIPSDIQSQGSGISDVISEPPNPAREQKPSCRKSGPRAAGFDFFLGSGGSSDHHQKEGDESSTLTDSESESDDSSVNNFSGLSGNSGDQGLSRRIIDLEIELRETKEKLRMQQDGSVDGSFRGAINEDSEDVLAEITGYERDLTIANERLRLAEGEVTRLNTELQEYRSSEISDGLQSELASPAESKVTTREVELEFEVNQASHPQQRIGWSEAETLDSNVKVQSLMEELKIAKERLYVSEKEITALKKQLEGDGPSGKINNLQDQLALAHKEINTLKNKLNAEKREVSKLQERSARLKTSLSDRDREVRDLKIAVSDAEQKIFPEKAQIMAEMSKLIEERTCCEEQESRCRSLEDDIRMLQAEKAEMQETLEREIQQQKEDIAEKAITLEAEVTCRDNRIDQMDRHLQQLHMEHVKLIAGAEEARKLMGESRSKAKDLAGEVERQRIKIVEGAEEKREAIRQLCIALEHYRDGYHTLRQVFAGHKRAPVLAT
;
A
#
# COMPACT_ATOMS: atom_id res chain seq x y z
N MET A 1 4.05 43.33 -22.75
CA MET A 1 4.58 42.09 -22.13
C MET A 1 5.08 42.25 -20.69
N GLN A 2 5.71 43.36 -20.28
CA GLN A 2 6.30 43.50 -18.93
C GLN A 2 5.28 43.46 -17.77
N ARG A 3 4.09 44.07 -17.89
CA ARG A 3 3.06 44.06 -16.81
C ARG A 3 2.56 42.65 -16.44
N ASN A 4 2.37 41.77 -17.43
CA ASN A 4 1.92 40.39 -17.18
C ASN A 4 3.04 39.53 -16.57
N LYS A 5 4.31 39.80 -16.91
CA LYS A 5 5.47 39.12 -16.32
C LYS A 5 5.66 39.49 -14.84
N VAL A 6 5.41 40.76 -14.49
CA VAL A 6 5.44 41.22 -13.09
C VAL A 6 4.28 40.61 -12.27
N ARG A 7 3.06 40.56 -12.83
CA ARG A 7 1.90 39.96 -12.15
C ARG A 7 1.98 38.43 -11.97
N LYS A 8 2.63 37.72 -12.90
CA LYS A 8 2.91 36.29 -12.74
C LYS A 8 3.91 36.02 -11.61
N ARG A 9 4.97 36.83 -11.53
CA ARG A 9 5.99 36.73 -10.47
C ARG A 9 5.43 37.06 -9.08
N SER A 10 4.46 37.97 -8.97
CA SER A 10 3.82 38.27 -7.69
C SER A 10 2.91 37.14 -7.21
N LEU A 11 2.14 36.50 -8.11
CA LEU A 11 1.24 35.39 -7.76
C LEU A 11 2.02 34.14 -7.30
N THR A 12 3.11 33.80 -7.97
CA THR A 12 3.95 32.66 -7.56
C THR A 12 4.58 32.91 -6.19
N ALA A 13 5.06 34.13 -5.94
CA ALA A 13 5.62 34.50 -4.65
C ALA A 13 4.58 34.47 -3.51
N GLU A 14 3.32 34.84 -3.77
CA GLU A 14 2.22 34.75 -2.80
C GLU A 14 1.86 33.29 -2.46
N MET A 15 1.86 32.40 -3.45
CA MET A 15 1.65 30.96 -3.24
C MET A 15 2.80 30.33 -2.43
N ASP A 16 4.04 30.64 -2.79
CA ASP A 16 5.22 30.15 -2.06
C ASP A 16 5.24 30.67 -0.61
N GLN A 17 4.80 31.91 -0.39
CA GLN A 17 4.68 32.47 0.95
C GLN A 17 3.60 31.77 1.77
N SER A 18 2.48 31.37 1.17
CA SER A 18 1.41 30.61 1.84
C SER A 18 1.89 29.21 2.25
N VAL A 19 2.61 28.50 1.36
CA VAL A 19 3.21 27.19 1.66
C VAL A 19 4.22 27.28 2.80
N ASN A 20 5.09 28.28 2.79
CA ASN A 20 6.07 28.49 3.86
C ASN A 20 5.42 28.80 5.22
N ARG A 21 4.27 29.48 5.25
CA ARG A 21 3.51 29.69 6.49
C ARG A 21 2.91 28.38 7.02
N MET A 22 2.40 27.52 6.13
CA MET A 22 1.88 26.19 6.52
C MET A 22 2.97 25.27 7.06
N LEU A 23 4.15 25.25 6.43
CA LEU A 23 5.29 24.44 6.89
C LEU A 23 5.76 24.87 8.29
N LYS A 24 5.83 26.17 8.56
CA LYS A 24 6.17 26.70 9.89
C LYS A 24 5.18 26.32 11.00
N LEU A 25 3.92 26.04 10.67
CA LEU A 25 2.94 25.56 11.65
C LEU A 25 3.16 24.08 12.03
N ILE A 26 3.99 23.35 11.26
CA ILE A 26 4.25 21.92 11.39
C ILE A 26 5.66 21.65 11.96
N GLU A 27 6.65 22.52 11.68
CA GLU A 27 8.08 22.30 11.99
C GLU A 27 8.53 22.59 13.44
N GLU A 28 7.64 22.71 14.43
CA GLU A 28 8.07 23.06 15.79
C GLU A 28 8.42 21.87 16.70
N ASP A 29 9.63 21.89 17.24
CA ASP A 29 10.21 20.87 18.12
C ASP A 29 9.63 20.93 19.54
N GLY A 30 8.68 20.04 19.82
CA GLY A 30 8.36 19.69 21.19
C GLY A 30 9.42 18.75 21.75
N ASP A 31 10.16 19.17 22.77
CA ASP A 31 11.18 18.34 23.47
C ASP A 31 10.60 17.02 24.04
N SER A 32 9.28 16.86 24.04
CA SER A 32 8.56 15.66 24.45
C SER A 32 7.32 15.44 23.57
N PHE A 33 6.96 14.16 23.35
CA PHE A 33 5.82 13.75 22.51
C PHE A 33 4.49 14.38 22.94
N ALA A 34 4.22 14.46 24.25
CA ALA A 34 3.00 15.07 24.78
C ALA A 34 2.90 16.56 24.41
N LYS A 35 4.01 17.29 24.51
CA LYS A 35 4.12 18.70 24.14
C LYS A 35 3.96 18.90 22.62
N LYS A 36 4.50 17.98 21.81
CA LYS A 36 4.30 17.98 20.35
C LYS A 36 2.84 17.76 19.95
N ALA A 37 2.15 16.84 20.63
CA ALA A 37 0.72 16.60 20.39
C ALA A 37 -0.14 17.80 20.81
N GLU A 38 0.12 18.39 21.97
CA GLU A 38 -0.59 19.59 22.44
C GLU A 38 -0.41 20.77 21.48
N MET A 39 0.82 21.06 21.05
CA MET A 39 1.14 22.13 20.10
C MET A 39 0.48 21.89 18.73
N TYR A 40 0.44 20.63 18.27
CA TYR A 40 -0.28 20.29 17.03
C TYR A 40 -1.77 20.62 17.13
N TYR A 41 -2.44 20.24 18.22
CA TYR A 41 -3.87 20.54 18.38
C TYR A 41 -4.15 22.04 18.53
N GLN A 42 -3.24 22.82 19.12
CA GLN A 42 -3.34 24.28 19.19
C GLN A 42 -3.17 24.95 17.82
N LYS A 43 -2.23 24.47 16.99
CA LYS A 43 -1.94 25.04 15.65
C LYS A 43 -2.84 24.52 14.53
N ARG A 44 -3.53 23.41 14.75
CA ARG A 44 -4.42 22.77 13.77
C ARG A 44 -5.48 23.70 13.18
N PRO A 45 -6.18 24.57 13.95
CA PRO A 45 -7.14 25.51 13.37
C PRO A 45 -6.51 26.53 12.41
N GLU A 46 -5.32 27.05 12.76
CA GLU A 46 -4.59 28.00 11.93
C GLU A 46 -4.07 27.35 10.64
N LEU A 47 -3.62 26.11 10.73
CA LEU A 47 -3.18 25.32 9.58
C LEU A 47 -4.34 25.06 8.62
N ILE A 48 -5.51 24.68 9.14
CA ILE A 48 -6.72 24.48 8.33
C ILE A 48 -7.11 25.78 7.61
N SER A 49 -7.08 26.93 8.31
CA SER A 49 -7.37 28.23 7.68
C SER A 49 -6.43 28.53 6.51
N HIS A 50 -5.12 28.31 6.66
CA HIS A 50 -4.15 28.54 5.59
C HIS A 50 -4.35 27.58 4.41
N VAL A 51 -4.69 26.31 4.67
CA VAL A 51 -5.00 25.33 3.62
C VAL A 51 -6.26 25.72 2.84
N GLU A 52 -7.29 26.21 3.53
CA GLU A 52 -8.52 26.68 2.88
C GLU A 52 -8.26 27.91 2.00
N GLU A 53 -7.47 28.87 2.48
CA GLU A 53 -7.07 30.05 1.70
C GLU A 53 -6.23 29.65 0.47
N PHE A 54 -5.28 28.72 0.64
CA PHE A 54 -4.48 28.18 -0.46
C PHE A 54 -5.36 27.52 -1.52
N TYR A 55 -6.33 26.70 -1.10
CA TYR A 55 -7.28 26.06 -2.00
C TYR A 55 -8.17 27.08 -2.75
N ARG A 56 -8.61 28.15 -2.08
CA ARG A 56 -9.37 29.24 -2.73
C ARG A 56 -8.54 29.97 -3.79
N MET A 57 -7.28 30.25 -3.51
CA MET A 57 -6.36 30.86 -4.48
C MET A 57 -6.12 29.95 -5.69
N TYR A 58 -5.86 28.67 -5.45
CA TYR A 58 -5.68 27.67 -6.51
C TYR A 58 -6.93 27.57 -7.40
N ARG A 59 -8.12 27.49 -6.79
CA ARG A 59 -9.39 27.40 -7.51
C ARG A 59 -9.63 28.64 -8.39
N SER A 60 -9.36 29.84 -7.86
CA SER A 60 -9.46 31.09 -8.63
C SER A 60 -8.46 31.12 -9.81
N LEU A 61 -7.26 30.56 -9.64
CA LEU A 61 -6.29 30.43 -10.72
C LEU A 61 -6.76 29.47 -11.81
N ALA A 62 -7.26 28.29 -11.42
CA ALA A 62 -7.81 27.29 -12.34
C ALA A 62 -9.01 27.87 -13.13
N GLU A 63 -9.91 28.57 -12.47
CA GLU A 63 -11.02 29.26 -13.12
C GLU A 63 -10.49 30.27 -14.16
N ARG A 64 -9.51 31.12 -13.83
CA ARG A 64 -8.94 32.06 -14.82
C ARG A 64 -8.27 31.35 -15.99
N TYR A 65 -7.65 30.21 -15.78
CA TYR A 65 -7.07 29.40 -16.85
C TYR A 65 -8.15 28.84 -17.79
N ASP A 66 -9.25 28.33 -17.23
CA ASP A 66 -10.41 27.85 -18.01
C ASP A 66 -11.07 28.98 -18.80
N HIS A 67 -11.15 30.20 -18.25
CA HIS A 67 -11.66 31.36 -18.97
C HIS A 67 -10.77 31.73 -20.16
N VAL A 68 -9.44 31.81 -19.96
CA VAL A 68 -8.50 32.15 -21.04
C VAL A 68 -8.46 31.06 -22.12
N THR A 69 -8.45 29.79 -21.72
CA THR A 69 -8.42 28.65 -22.66
C THR A 69 -9.76 28.46 -23.36
N GLY A 70 -10.86 28.76 -22.67
CA GLY A 70 -12.20 28.78 -23.23
C GLY A 70 -12.43 29.93 -24.20
N GLU A 71 -11.92 31.12 -23.90
CA GLU A 71 -11.94 32.27 -24.82
C GLU A 71 -11.04 32.05 -26.04
N LEU A 72 -9.86 31.43 -25.87
CA LEU A 72 -8.97 31.07 -26.96
C LEU A 72 -9.62 30.08 -27.94
N ARG A 73 -10.39 29.09 -27.44
CA ARG A 73 -11.14 28.16 -28.30
C ARG A 73 -12.31 28.82 -29.02
N LYS A 74 -12.87 29.91 -28.47
CA LYS A 74 -13.96 30.68 -29.11
C LYS A 74 -13.43 31.69 -30.14
N SER A 75 -12.16 32.11 -30.04
CA SER A 75 -11.54 33.09 -30.93
C SER A 75 -10.81 32.49 -32.12
N ILE A 76 -10.72 31.16 -32.22
CA ILE A 76 -10.32 30.46 -33.45
C ILE A 76 -11.50 30.55 -34.43
N PRO A 77 -11.37 31.24 -35.58
CA PRO A 77 -12.46 31.36 -36.55
C PRO A 77 -12.86 29.97 -37.07
N SER A 78 -14.16 29.68 -37.03
CA SER A 78 -14.75 28.40 -37.45
C SER A 78 -14.54 28.06 -38.94
N ASP A 79 -13.91 28.95 -39.71
CA ASP A 79 -13.74 28.83 -41.16
C ASP A 79 -12.56 27.94 -41.60
N ILE A 80 -11.71 27.45 -40.68
CA ILE A 80 -10.57 26.56 -41.02
C ILE A 80 -10.92 25.07 -40.81
N GLN A 81 -12.07 24.75 -40.20
CA GLN A 81 -12.42 23.37 -39.83
C GLN A 81 -13.21 22.59 -40.90
N SER A 82 -13.54 23.19 -42.06
CA SER A 82 -14.42 22.58 -43.07
C SER A 82 -13.75 21.97 -44.31
N GLN A 83 -12.42 21.98 -44.43
CA GLN A 83 -11.74 21.45 -45.63
C GLN A 83 -10.42 20.77 -45.24
N GLY A 84 -10.47 19.45 -44.98
CA GLY A 84 -9.25 18.69 -44.65
C GLY A 84 -9.54 17.31 -44.08
N SER A 85 -10.35 16.52 -44.77
CA SER A 85 -10.46 15.09 -44.49
C SER A 85 -9.32 14.37 -45.21
N GLY A 86 -8.50 13.64 -44.46
CA GLY A 86 -7.64 12.58 -44.98
C GLY A 86 -6.13 12.85 -44.89
N ILE A 87 -5.55 12.70 -43.70
CA ILE A 87 -4.30 11.97 -43.47
C ILE A 87 -4.23 11.55 -42.00
N SER A 88 -3.85 10.30 -41.79
CA SER A 88 -3.80 9.59 -40.51
C SER A 88 -2.50 9.83 -39.73
N ASP A 89 -2.56 9.41 -38.47
CA ASP A 89 -1.48 9.01 -37.55
C ASP A 89 -0.89 10.03 -36.56
N VAL A 90 -0.82 9.53 -35.31
CA VAL A 90 -0.10 10.00 -34.12
C VAL A 90 -0.89 10.92 -33.17
N ILE A 91 -1.10 10.38 -31.95
CA ILE A 91 -1.68 10.94 -30.72
C ILE A 91 -3.19 10.67 -30.56
N SER A 92 -3.48 9.44 -30.13
CA SER A 92 -4.76 9.08 -29.51
C SER A 92 -4.58 9.03 -27.99
N GLU A 93 -4.94 10.13 -27.34
CA GLU A 93 -5.20 10.23 -25.89
C GLU A 93 -6.56 9.55 -25.59
N PRO A 94 -6.70 8.77 -24.51
CA PRO A 94 -7.91 7.96 -24.28
C PRO A 94 -9.12 8.80 -23.80
N PRO A 95 -10.34 8.26 -23.96
CA PRO A 95 -11.54 9.05 -24.20
C PRO A 95 -12.26 9.49 -22.93
N ASN A 96 -12.73 10.74 -22.94
CA ASN A 96 -13.68 11.27 -21.97
C ASN A 96 -15.11 11.01 -22.49
N PRO A 97 -15.97 10.24 -21.79
CA PRO A 97 -17.34 10.06 -22.23
C PRO A 97 -18.22 11.25 -21.83
N ALA A 98 -18.82 11.85 -22.86
CA ALA A 98 -20.14 12.44 -22.93
C ALA A 98 -20.70 13.23 -21.72
N ARG A 99 -20.89 14.52 -21.96
CA ARG A 99 -21.86 15.37 -21.26
C ARG A 99 -23.28 14.88 -21.53
N GLU A 100 -24.06 14.64 -20.48
CA GLU A 100 -25.51 14.82 -20.53
C GLU A 100 -26.05 15.48 -19.24
N GLN A 101 -26.78 16.57 -19.46
CA GLN A 101 -27.97 17.04 -18.74
C GLN A 101 -27.87 17.34 -17.23
N LYS A 102 -28.03 18.63 -16.87
CA LYS A 102 -28.50 19.04 -15.54
C LYS A 102 -29.93 18.49 -15.35
N PRO A 103 -30.22 17.85 -14.21
CA PRO A 103 -30.81 18.61 -13.11
C PRO A 103 -30.31 18.20 -11.71
N SER A 104 -30.45 19.14 -10.77
CA SER A 104 -30.72 18.93 -9.33
C SER A 104 -29.79 18.05 -8.46
N CYS A 105 -29.40 18.63 -7.32
CA CYS A 105 -28.95 17.97 -6.09
C CYS A 105 -27.59 17.24 -6.13
N ARG A 106 -26.51 17.96 -5.77
CA ARG A 106 -25.24 17.31 -5.45
C ARG A 106 -25.35 16.60 -4.10
N LYS A 107 -25.53 15.29 -4.16
CA LYS A 107 -25.14 14.36 -3.09
C LYS A 107 -23.63 14.46 -2.87
N SER A 108 -23.22 14.45 -1.61
CA SER A 108 -21.82 14.31 -1.19
C SER A 108 -21.23 13.00 -1.72
N GLY A 109 -20.02 13.05 -2.28
CA GLY A 109 -19.25 11.86 -2.64
C GLY A 109 -18.83 11.05 -1.40
N PRO A 110 -18.30 9.82 -1.57
CA PRO A 110 -17.99 8.93 -0.46
C PRO A 110 -16.86 9.54 0.37
N ARG A 111 -17.23 9.97 1.58
CA ARG A 111 -16.31 10.40 2.63
C ARG A 111 -15.64 9.15 3.20
N ALA A 112 -14.33 9.22 3.45
CA ALA A 112 -13.59 8.12 4.08
C ALA A 112 -14.27 7.68 5.40
N ALA A 113 -14.40 6.37 5.60
CA ALA A 113 -14.92 5.80 6.83
C ALA A 113 -14.05 6.26 8.02
N GLY A 114 -14.63 7.00 8.96
CA GLY A 114 -13.95 7.51 10.16
C GLY A 114 -14.08 9.00 10.45
N PHE A 115 -14.72 9.79 9.59
CA PHE A 115 -14.82 11.26 9.76
C PHE A 115 -16.14 11.75 10.39
N ASP A 116 -17.02 10.84 10.84
CA ASP A 116 -18.35 11.17 11.39
C ASP A 116 -18.38 11.42 12.90
N PHE A 117 -17.23 11.35 13.58
CA PHE A 117 -17.16 11.57 15.02
C PHE A 117 -16.86 13.03 15.44
N PHE A 118 -16.39 13.88 14.52
CA PHE A 118 -15.79 15.18 14.90
C PHE A 118 -16.62 16.43 14.54
N LEU A 119 -17.73 16.31 13.82
CA LEU A 119 -18.60 17.44 13.50
C LEU A 119 -20.04 17.10 13.88
N GLY A 120 -20.47 17.59 15.04
CA GLY A 120 -21.84 17.48 15.53
C GLY A 120 -22.83 17.85 14.45
N SER A 121 -23.67 16.90 14.06
CA SER A 121 -24.75 17.10 13.10
C SER A 121 -25.92 17.79 13.80
N GLY A 122 -25.84 19.11 13.87
CA GLY A 122 -26.93 19.96 14.32
C GLY A 122 -27.93 20.17 13.18
N GLY A 123 -29.17 19.68 13.33
CA GLY A 123 -30.29 20.16 12.53
C GLY A 123 -31.47 19.20 12.34
N SER A 124 -32.47 19.36 13.22
CA SER A 124 -33.92 19.30 12.93
C SER A 124 -34.63 17.93 12.84
N SER A 125 -35.36 17.59 13.91
CA SER A 125 -36.82 17.37 13.83
C SER A 125 -37.46 17.46 15.22
N ASP A 126 -38.57 18.19 15.28
CA ASP A 126 -39.41 18.49 16.44
C ASP A 126 -40.19 17.30 17.02
N HIS A 127 -40.63 17.49 18.28
CA HIS A 127 -41.77 16.86 18.99
C HIS A 127 -41.62 15.45 19.63
N HIS A 128 -41.21 15.38 20.91
CA HIS A 128 -42.10 15.20 22.10
C HIS A 128 -41.32 14.76 23.36
N GLN A 129 -41.69 15.41 24.48
CA GLN A 129 -41.57 15.04 25.89
C GLN A 129 -41.17 13.58 26.24
N LYS A 130 -40.20 13.41 27.14
CA LYS A 130 -40.46 12.97 28.53
C LYS A 130 -39.20 12.98 29.41
N GLU A 131 -39.44 13.30 30.67
CA GLU A 131 -38.54 13.33 31.82
C GLU A 131 -38.12 11.94 32.30
N GLY A 132 -37.07 11.93 33.16
CA GLY A 132 -36.79 10.90 34.17
C GLY A 132 -35.81 9.82 33.70
N ASP A 133 -34.97 9.24 34.54
CA ASP A 133 -34.66 9.47 35.94
C ASP A 133 -33.40 8.61 36.23
N GLU A 134 -32.64 9.04 37.23
CA GLU A 134 -31.83 8.26 38.17
C GLU A 134 -31.44 6.79 37.85
N SER A 135 -30.13 6.50 37.90
CA SER A 135 -29.55 5.74 39.02
C SER A 135 -28.15 5.21 38.73
N SER A 136 -27.25 5.53 39.66
CA SER A 136 -25.99 4.84 39.96
C SER A 136 -26.27 3.50 40.65
N THR A 137 -25.48 2.46 40.36
CA THR A 137 -25.26 1.36 41.32
C THR A 137 -23.81 0.90 41.28
N LEU A 138 -23.17 1.06 42.44
CA LEU A 138 -21.90 0.47 42.87
C LEU A 138 -22.09 -1.02 43.21
N THR A 139 -20.95 -1.74 43.20
CA THR A 139 -20.45 -2.84 44.08
C THR A 139 -19.92 -3.99 43.22
N ASP A 140 -18.63 -4.32 43.22
CA ASP A 140 -17.77 -4.85 44.30
C ASP A 140 -17.35 -6.27 43.87
N SER A 141 -16.05 -6.51 43.69
CA SER A 141 -15.47 -7.84 43.54
C SER A 141 -13.97 -7.73 43.74
N GLU A 142 -13.59 -7.97 44.99
CA GLU A 142 -12.22 -8.11 45.46
C GLU A 142 -11.67 -9.48 45.04
N SER A 143 -10.41 -9.55 44.63
CA SER A 143 -9.66 -10.80 44.59
C SER A 143 -8.19 -10.50 44.81
N GLU A 144 -7.80 -10.78 46.05
CA GLU A 144 -6.45 -10.80 46.59
C GLU A 144 -5.74 -12.09 46.12
N SER A 145 -4.55 -11.98 45.54
CA SER A 145 -3.53 -13.03 45.62
C SER A 145 -2.13 -12.45 45.44
N ASP A 146 -1.52 -12.12 46.58
CA ASP A 146 -0.10 -12.26 46.92
C ASP A 146 0.46 -13.64 46.47
N ASP A 147 1.75 -13.93 46.25
CA ASP A 147 3.05 -13.24 46.33
C ASP A 147 4.08 -14.23 45.70
N SER A 148 5.12 -13.73 45.02
CA SER A 148 6.51 -14.16 45.24
C SER A 148 7.48 -13.40 44.34
N SER A 149 7.89 -12.26 44.89
CA SER A 149 9.27 -11.80 45.01
C SER A 149 10.40 -12.54 44.25
N VAL A 150 11.00 -11.86 43.28
CA VAL A 150 12.47 -11.80 43.17
C VAL A 150 12.87 -10.33 43.11
N ASN A 151 13.14 -9.81 44.31
CA ASN A 151 13.69 -8.49 44.54
C ASN A 151 15.20 -8.64 44.75
N ASN A 152 16.01 -7.86 44.01
CA ASN A 152 17.36 -7.36 44.33
C ASN A 152 17.83 -6.64 43.05
N PHE A 153 17.89 -5.32 42.95
CA PHE A 153 18.56 -4.40 43.87
C PHE A 153 17.79 -3.08 44.06
N SER A 154 17.85 -2.62 45.30
CA SER A 154 17.33 -1.37 45.83
C SER A 154 17.90 -0.10 45.19
N GLY A 155 17.00 0.86 45.00
CA GLY A 155 17.11 2.23 45.54
C GLY A 155 18.36 3.05 45.24
N LEU A 156 18.23 4.00 44.31
CA LEU A 156 18.79 5.33 44.48
C LEU A 156 17.91 6.39 43.83
N SER A 157 17.34 7.23 44.70
CA SER A 157 16.85 8.56 44.37
C SER A 157 17.95 9.35 43.65
N GLY A 158 17.71 9.76 42.40
CA GLY A 158 18.60 10.63 41.65
C GLY A 158 18.56 10.44 40.14
N ASN A 159 17.62 11.10 39.47
CA ASN A 159 17.81 11.77 38.17
C ASN A 159 18.52 11.07 36.98
N SER A 160 18.50 9.74 36.83
CA SER A 160 19.13 9.08 35.66
C SER A 160 18.49 7.74 35.23
N GLY A 161 17.16 7.68 35.17
CA GLY A 161 16.43 6.47 34.75
C GLY A 161 16.49 6.17 33.24
N ASP A 162 16.77 7.18 32.42
CA ASP A 162 16.67 7.09 30.95
C ASP A 162 17.95 6.52 30.29
N GLN A 163 19.11 6.67 30.95
CA GLN A 163 20.38 6.16 30.43
C GLN A 163 20.51 4.64 30.54
N GLY A 164 19.88 4.00 31.55
CA GLY A 164 19.92 2.56 31.71
C GLY A 164 19.12 1.83 30.63
N LEU A 165 17.93 2.37 30.31
CA LEU A 165 17.09 1.88 29.22
C LEU A 165 17.74 2.18 27.86
N SER A 166 18.30 3.38 27.67
CA SER A 166 19.03 3.72 26.46
C SER A 166 20.24 2.81 26.24
N ARG A 167 20.98 2.46 27.30
CA ARG A 167 22.11 1.51 27.21
C ARG A 167 21.63 0.11 26.87
N ARG A 168 20.51 -0.33 27.44
CA ARG A 168 19.90 -1.63 27.10
C ARG A 168 19.39 -1.68 25.66
N ILE A 169 18.84 -0.58 25.15
CA ILE A 169 18.41 -0.44 23.76
C ILE A 169 19.63 -0.50 22.85
N ILE A 170 20.71 0.22 23.16
CA ILE A 170 21.97 0.18 22.41
C ILE A 170 22.56 -1.24 22.40
N ASP A 171 22.60 -1.93 23.55
CA ASP A 171 23.10 -3.30 23.64
C ASP A 171 22.26 -4.26 22.79
N LEU A 172 20.93 -4.13 22.81
CA LEU A 172 20.01 -4.92 21.98
C LEU A 172 20.12 -4.59 20.48
N GLU A 173 20.36 -3.32 20.13
CA GLU A 173 20.59 -2.90 18.74
C GLU A 173 21.93 -3.44 18.20
N ILE A 174 22.96 -3.52 19.05
CA ILE A 174 24.25 -4.13 18.72
C ILE A 174 24.06 -5.63 18.53
N GLU A 175 23.37 -6.32 19.45
CA GLU A 175 23.10 -7.76 19.35
C GLU A 175 22.23 -8.08 18.11
N LEU A 176 21.25 -7.23 17.79
CA LEU A 176 20.43 -7.36 16.58
C LEU A 176 21.25 -7.11 15.32
N ARG A 177 22.20 -6.18 15.35
CA ARG A 177 23.14 -5.95 14.24
C ARG A 177 24.08 -7.13 14.05
N GLU A 178 24.65 -7.67 15.14
CA GLU A 178 25.55 -8.82 15.09
C GLU A 178 24.83 -10.10 14.64
N THR A 179 23.59 -10.34 15.08
CA THR A 179 22.80 -11.50 14.63
C THR A 179 22.37 -11.36 13.17
N LYS A 180 22.00 -10.15 12.74
CA LYS A 180 21.72 -9.84 11.34
C LYS A 180 22.96 -9.94 10.46
N GLU A 181 24.12 -9.53 10.95
CA GLU A 181 25.41 -9.67 10.26
C GLU A 181 25.87 -11.13 10.23
N LYS A 182 25.64 -11.92 11.28
CA LYS A 182 25.85 -13.39 11.25
C LYS A 182 24.95 -14.09 10.24
N LEU A 183 23.68 -13.69 10.13
CA LEU A 183 22.75 -14.14 9.09
C LEU A 183 23.21 -13.71 7.69
N ARG A 184 23.69 -12.48 7.57
CA ARG A 184 24.23 -11.94 6.31
C ARG A 184 25.52 -12.65 5.91
N MET A 185 26.40 -13.00 6.85
CA MET A 185 27.62 -13.79 6.58
C MET A 185 27.30 -15.25 6.26
N GLN A 186 26.21 -15.82 6.80
CA GLN A 186 25.67 -17.12 6.36
C GLN A 186 25.11 -17.07 4.93
N GLN A 187 24.55 -15.92 4.52
CA GLN A 187 23.90 -15.73 3.23
C GLN A 187 24.90 -15.29 2.12
N ASP A 188 25.84 -14.39 2.45
CA ASP A 188 26.91 -13.91 1.56
C ASP A 188 28.10 -14.89 1.50
N GLY A 189 28.15 -15.91 2.37
CA GLY A 189 29.11 -17.02 2.25
C GLY A 189 28.80 -18.00 1.10
N SER A 190 27.66 -17.83 0.42
CA SER A 190 27.15 -18.81 -0.55
C SER A 190 27.38 -18.48 -2.02
N VAL A 191 27.84 -17.28 -2.40
CA VAL A 191 28.03 -16.93 -3.82
C VAL A 191 29.22 -15.99 -4.00
N ASP A 192 30.40 -16.59 -4.22
CA ASP A 192 31.26 -16.36 -5.41
C ASP A 192 32.75 -16.71 -5.11
N GLY A 193 33.36 -17.59 -5.91
CA GLY A 193 34.83 -17.72 -6.00
C GLY A 193 35.56 -18.99 -5.49
N SER A 194 35.22 -20.17 -6.03
CA SER A 194 36.16 -21.22 -6.54
C SER A 194 37.42 -21.63 -5.71
N PHE A 195 37.36 -22.73 -4.93
CA PHE A 195 38.05 -24.03 -5.17
C PHE A 195 37.98 -24.96 -3.93
N ARG A 196 37.39 -26.14 -4.13
CA ARG A 196 37.83 -27.47 -3.67
C ARG A 196 37.76 -27.82 -2.16
N GLY A 197 36.77 -28.67 -1.85
CA GLY A 197 36.96 -29.83 -0.97
C GLY A 197 35.88 -30.00 0.08
N ALA A 198 34.99 -30.99 -0.15
CA ALA A 198 34.05 -31.58 0.81
C ALA A 198 33.16 -30.54 1.52
N ILE A 199 31.93 -30.34 1.09
CA ILE A 199 30.75 -30.99 1.68
C ILE A 199 29.60 -30.63 0.74
N ASN A 200 29.11 -31.58 -0.07
CA ASN A 200 27.84 -31.41 -0.80
C ASN A 200 27.31 -32.73 -1.41
N GLU A 201 27.55 -33.87 -0.76
CA GLU A 201 26.87 -35.12 -1.13
C GLU A 201 25.44 -35.14 -0.53
N ASP A 202 25.27 -34.65 0.70
CA ASP A 202 23.98 -34.78 1.42
C ASP A 202 22.84 -33.88 0.89
N SER A 203 23.14 -32.72 0.29
CA SER A 203 22.09 -31.80 -0.19
C SER A 203 21.48 -32.25 -1.52
N GLU A 204 22.29 -32.86 -2.38
CA GLU A 204 21.86 -33.38 -3.68
C GLU A 204 21.07 -34.69 -3.50
N ASP A 205 21.43 -35.51 -2.51
CA ASP A 205 20.69 -36.72 -2.12
C ASP A 205 19.31 -36.40 -1.53
N VAL A 206 19.18 -35.37 -0.69
CA VAL A 206 17.87 -34.94 -0.14
C VAL A 206 16.96 -34.39 -1.24
N LEU A 207 17.51 -33.65 -2.21
CA LEU A 207 16.76 -33.19 -3.38
C LEU A 207 16.33 -34.37 -4.27
N ALA A 208 17.20 -35.35 -4.49
CA ALA A 208 16.85 -36.56 -5.23
C ALA A 208 15.74 -37.35 -4.52
N GLU A 209 15.80 -37.47 -3.20
CA GLU A 209 14.81 -38.16 -2.37
C GLU A 209 13.44 -37.46 -2.41
N ILE A 210 13.41 -36.13 -2.32
CA ILE A 210 12.18 -35.33 -2.45
C ILE A 210 11.54 -35.55 -3.83
N THR A 211 12.32 -35.49 -4.91
CA THR A 211 11.78 -35.75 -6.26
C THR A 211 11.36 -37.20 -6.47
N GLY A 212 11.91 -38.14 -5.69
CA GLY A 212 11.47 -39.54 -5.64
C GLY A 212 10.08 -39.66 -5.03
N TYR A 213 9.88 -39.08 -3.85
CA TYR A 213 8.57 -39.07 -3.17
C TYR A 213 7.50 -38.33 -3.98
N GLU A 214 7.83 -37.24 -4.67
CA GLU A 214 6.90 -36.55 -5.55
C GLU A 214 6.42 -37.44 -6.71
N ARG A 215 7.33 -38.18 -7.34
CA ARG A 215 6.96 -39.13 -8.41
C ARG A 215 6.11 -40.27 -7.87
N ASP A 216 6.47 -40.84 -6.73
CA ASP A 216 5.69 -41.93 -6.11
C ASP A 216 4.28 -41.45 -5.72
N LEU A 217 4.15 -40.21 -5.24
CA LEU A 217 2.85 -39.60 -4.96
C LEU A 217 2.01 -39.43 -6.23
N THR A 218 2.60 -39.01 -7.34
CA THR A 218 1.87 -38.92 -8.63
C THR A 218 1.38 -40.30 -9.11
N ILE A 219 2.21 -41.33 -9.00
CA ILE A 219 1.85 -42.71 -9.38
C ILE A 219 0.75 -43.26 -8.47
N ALA A 220 0.83 -43.01 -7.16
CA ALA A 220 -0.19 -43.43 -6.20
C ALA A 220 -1.53 -42.74 -6.47
N ASN A 221 -1.53 -41.44 -6.76
CA ASN A 221 -2.73 -40.67 -7.10
C ASN A 221 -3.38 -41.16 -8.40
N GLU A 222 -2.59 -41.53 -9.42
CA GLU A 222 -3.11 -42.10 -10.66
C GLU A 222 -3.73 -43.49 -10.43
N ARG A 223 -3.10 -44.32 -9.59
CA ARG A 223 -3.67 -45.62 -9.16
C ARG A 223 -4.97 -45.45 -8.38
N LEU A 224 -5.05 -44.45 -7.50
CA LEU A 224 -6.26 -44.12 -6.75
C LEU A 224 -7.39 -43.73 -7.72
N ARG A 225 -7.10 -42.86 -8.70
CA ARG A 225 -8.07 -42.47 -9.74
C ARG A 225 -8.58 -43.68 -10.54
N LEU A 226 -7.70 -44.63 -10.88
CA LEU A 226 -8.09 -45.86 -11.57
C LEU A 226 -8.96 -46.77 -10.68
N ALA A 227 -8.61 -46.90 -9.39
CA ALA A 227 -9.39 -47.67 -8.43
C ALA A 227 -10.77 -47.04 -8.16
N GLU A 228 -10.87 -45.70 -8.09
CA GLU A 228 -12.14 -44.98 -8.01
C GLU A 228 -13.00 -45.22 -9.26
N GLY A 229 -12.38 -45.26 -10.45
CA GLY A 229 -13.03 -45.67 -11.69
C GLY A 229 -13.54 -47.12 -11.66
N GLU A 230 -12.79 -48.04 -11.07
CA GLU A 230 -13.22 -49.42 -10.91
C GLU A 230 -14.33 -49.59 -9.87
N VAL A 231 -14.27 -48.85 -8.76
CA VAL A 231 -15.32 -48.82 -7.73
C VAL A 231 -16.62 -48.28 -8.31
N THR A 232 -16.57 -47.20 -9.09
CA THR A 232 -17.77 -46.67 -9.75
C THR A 232 -18.36 -47.67 -10.75
N ARG A 233 -17.52 -48.38 -11.52
CA ARG A 233 -17.95 -49.47 -12.42
C ARG A 233 -18.59 -50.64 -11.67
N LEU A 234 -17.95 -51.15 -10.62
CA LEU A 234 -18.49 -52.24 -9.80
C LEU A 234 -19.79 -51.83 -9.10
N ASN A 235 -19.92 -50.57 -8.72
CA ASN A 235 -21.14 -50.04 -8.10
C ASN A 235 -22.29 -49.96 -9.12
N THR A 236 -22.02 -49.58 -10.37
CA THR A 236 -23.02 -49.65 -11.45
C THR A 236 -23.43 -51.10 -11.74
N GLU A 237 -22.49 -52.03 -11.76
CA GLU A 237 -22.77 -53.45 -11.97
C GLU A 237 -23.57 -54.06 -10.80
N LEU A 238 -23.23 -53.73 -9.55
CA LEU A 238 -24.02 -54.07 -8.36
C LEU A 238 -25.43 -53.49 -8.40
N GLN A 239 -25.58 -52.26 -8.89
CA GLN A 239 -26.88 -51.62 -9.03
C GLN A 239 -27.71 -52.29 -10.14
N GLU A 240 -27.07 -52.77 -11.22
CA GLU A 240 -27.72 -53.58 -12.25
C GLU A 240 -28.15 -54.95 -11.72
N TYR A 241 -27.29 -55.67 -10.98
CA TYR A 241 -27.67 -56.91 -10.31
C TYR A 241 -28.80 -56.69 -9.31
N ARG A 242 -28.74 -55.62 -8.52
CA ARG A 242 -29.80 -55.24 -7.57
C ARG A 242 -31.11 -54.89 -8.28
N SER A 243 -31.03 -54.29 -9.46
CA SER A 243 -32.21 -54.00 -10.30
C SER A 243 -32.77 -55.28 -10.94
N SER A 244 -31.90 -56.25 -11.25
CA SER A 244 -32.28 -57.58 -11.73
C SER A 244 -32.92 -58.43 -10.61
N GLU A 245 -32.43 -58.32 -9.37
CA GLU A 245 -32.95 -59.04 -8.19
C GLU A 245 -34.35 -58.52 -7.78
N ILE A 246 -34.64 -57.24 -8.03
CA ILE A 246 -35.97 -56.64 -7.84
C ILE A 246 -36.95 -57.09 -8.95
N SER A 247 -36.46 -57.41 -10.15
CA SER A 247 -37.28 -57.95 -11.25
C SER A 247 -37.71 -59.40 -10.98
N ASP A 248 -36.85 -60.22 -10.40
CA ASP A 248 -37.14 -61.64 -10.10
C ASP A 248 -37.95 -61.85 -8.81
N GLY A 249 -37.98 -60.86 -7.90
CA GLY A 249 -38.70 -60.93 -6.61
C GLY A 249 -40.16 -60.46 -6.63
N LEU A 250 -40.69 -59.93 -7.74
CA LEU A 250 -42.05 -59.35 -7.83
C LEU A 250 -43.10 -60.27 -8.47
N GLN A 251 -42.94 -61.59 -8.32
CA GLN A 251 -44.02 -62.57 -8.51
C GLN A 251 -44.13 -63.54 -7.34
N SER A 252 -44.23 -63.05 -6.10
CA SER A 252 -44.91 -63.81 -5.06
C SER A 252 -45.40 -62.91 -3.94
N GLU A 253 -46.72 -62.74 -3.93
CA GLU A 253 -47.52 -62.75 -2.71
C GLU A 253 -47.55 -61.47 -1.86
N LEU A 254 -48.44 -60.56 -2.25
CA LEU A 254 -49.10 -59.64 -1.33
C LEU A 254 -50.56 -59.47 -1.75
N ALA A 255 -51.46 -60.15 -1.01
CA ALA A 255 -52.67 -59.58 -0.39
C ALA A 255 -53.77 -60.63 -0.20
N SER A 256 -54.15 -60.90 1.04
CA SER A 256 -55.51 -60.60 1.52
C SER A 256 -55.62 -60.64 3.06
N PRO A 257 -56.61 -59.96 3.65
CA PRO A 257 -56.65 -59.58 5.06
C PRO A 257 -57.75 -60.32 5.87
N ALA A 258 -57.75 -60.04 7.18
CA ALA A 258 -58.85 -60.20 8.16
C ALA A 258 -58.89 -61.50 8.97
N GLU A 259 -58.78 -61.34 10.30
CA GLU A 259 -59.49 -62.09 11.37
C GLU A 259 -59.12 -61.42 12.72
N SER A 260 -60.01 -60.60 13.30
CA SER A 260 -61.04 -60.95 14.28
C SER A 260 -60.51 -61.19 15.72
N LYS A 261 -60.80 -60.19 16.57
CA LYS A 261 -61.13 -60.24 18.00
C LYS A 261 -61.06 -61.60 18.70
N VAL A 262 -60.24 -61.71 19.74
CA VAL A 262 -60.41 -62.67 20.84
C VAL A 262 -60.31 -61.94 22.18
N THR A 263 -61.46 -61.75 22.82
CA THR A 263 -61.61 -61.43 24.25
C THR A 263 -62.90 -62.10 24.73
N THR A 264 -62.81 -63.06 25.65
CA THR A 264 -63.76 -63.43 26.75
C THR A 264 -63.52 -64.89 27.15
N ARG A 265 -62.98 -65.14 28.36
CA ARG A 265 -63.67 -65.51 29.62
C ARG A 265 -63.94 -67.01 29.76
N GLU A 266 -63.04 -67.66 30.47
CA GLU A 266 -63.32 -68.80 31.35
C GLU A 266 -64.32 -68.38 32.44
N VAL A 267 -65.23 -69.30 32.82
CA VAL A 267 -65.76 -69.59 34.18
C VAL A 267 -67.10 -70.36 34.08
N GLU A 268 -67.10 -71.60 34.63
CA GLU A 268 -68.19 -72.30 35.37
C GLU A 268 -69.53 -72.62 34.66
N LEU A 269 -70.33 -73.66 34.97
CA LEU A 269 -70.41 -74.68 36.03
C LEU A 269 -71.38 -75.81 35.55
N GLU A 270 -71.10 -77.04 35.99
CA GLU A 270 -71.95 -78.19 36.37
C GLU A 270 -73.40 -78.47 35.87
N PHE A 271 -73.61 -79.80 35.79
CA PHE A 271 -74.78 -80.61 36.22
C PHE A 271 -75.77 -81.10 35.16
N GLU A 272 -75.73 -82.41 34.88
CA GLU A 272 -76.97 -83.21 34.90
C GLU A 272 -76.69 -84.67 35.27
N VAL A 273 -77.26 -85.05 36.41
CA VAL A 273 -77.47 -86.40 36.91
C VAL A 273 -78.72 -86.96 36.23
N ASN A 274 -78.72 -88.22 35.76
CA ASN A 274 -79.77 -89.19 36.10
C ASN A 274 -79.67 -90.56 35.39
N GLN A 275 -79.96 -91.60 36.19
CA GLN A 275 -80.48 -92.95 35.84
C GLN A 275 -79.48 -93.96 35.20
N ALA A 276 -79.41 -95.25 35.57
CA ALA A 276 -80.37 -96.13 36.24
C ALA A 276 -79.70 -97.39 36.88
N SER A 277 -80.27 -97.84 38.00
CA SER A 277 -80.64 -99.21 38.39
C SER A 277 -79.61 -100.34 38.58
N HIS A 278 -79.53 -100.79 39.85
CA HIS A 278 -79.19 -102.14 40.34
C HIS A 278 -80.47 -103.03 40.39
N PRO A 279 -80.48 -104.33 40.77
CA PRO A 279 -79.41 -105.30 41.09
C PRO A 279 -79.64 -106.74 40.51
N GLN A 280 -78.85 -107.73 40.96
CA GLN A 280 -78.91 -109.16 40.63
C GLN A 280 -79.75 -110.01 41.61
N GLN A 281 -80.04 -111.26 41.17
CA GLN A 281 -80.39 -112.51 41.92
C GLN A 281 -81.89 -112.75 42.20
N ARG A 282 -82.58 -113.73 41.57
CA ARG A 282 -82.50 -115.21 41.53
C ARG A 282 -83.26 -115.92 42.69
N ILE A 283 -84.50 -116.33 42.36
CA ILE A 283 -85.22 -117.61 42.56
C ILE A 283 -85.38 -118.21 43.98
N GLY A 284 -86.64 -118.53 44.34
CA GLY A 284 -86.99 -119.76 45.09
C GLY A 284 -88.10 -119.64 46.14
N TRP A 285 -89.39 -119.55 45.78
CA TRP A 285 -90.52 -120.51 46.03
C TRP A 285 -90.59 -121.11 47.46
N SER A 286 -91.62 -120.77 48.26
CA SER A 286 -92.91 -121.50 48.48
C SER A 286 -92.69 -122.93 49.03
N GLU A 287 -93.39 -123.48 50.02
CA GLU A 287 -94.81 -123.38 50.36
C GLU A 287 -95.09 -124.12 51.70
N ALA A 288 -96.32 -123.92 52.17
CA ALA A 288 -97.00 -124.48 53.34
C ALA A 288 -96.89 -126.03 53.47
N GLU A 289 -96.59 -126.57 54.64
CA GLU A 289 -97.55 -127.06 55.65
C GLU A 289 -98.08 -128.48 55.36
N THR A 290 -97.64 -129.46 56.14
CA THR A 290 -98.45 -130.39 56.96
C THR A 290 -97.64 -131.61 57.41
N LEU A 291 -97.73 -131.88 58.73
CA LEU A 291 -97.36 -133.07 59.51
C LEU A 291 -96.44 -134.15 58.92
N ASP A 292 -95.20 -134.24 59.45
CA ASP A 292 -94.69 -135.45 60.13
C ASP A 292 -93.37 -135.07 60.85
N SER A 293 -93.45 -134.75 62.14
CA SER A 293 -92.46 -133.97 62.89
C SER A 293 -91.12 -134.66 63.16
N ASN A 294 -90.94 -135.92 62.75
CA ASN A 294 -89.72 -136.67 63.05
C ASN A 294 -88.73 -136.73 61.86
N VAL A 295 -89.24 -136.76 60.63
CA VAL A 295 -88.40 -136.69 59.40
C VAL A 295 -87.84 -135.28 59.22
N LYS A 296 -88.62 -134.25 59.58
CA LYS A 296 -88.20 -132.84 59.54
C LYS A 296 -87.06 -132.51 60.49
N VAL A 297 -87.02 -133.14 61.66
CA VAL A 297 -85.93 -132.94 62.62
C VAL A 297 -84.62 -133.54 62.09
N GLN A 298 -84.65 -134.71 61.45
CA GLN A 298 -83.45 -135.29 60.84
C GLN A 298 -82.94 -134.52 59.61
N SER A 299 -83.83 -134.08 58.72
CA SER A 299 -83.45 -133.21 57.58
C SER A 299 -82.87 -131.87 58.06
N LEU A 300 -83.47 -131.25 59.08
CA LEU A 300 -82.95 -130.02 59.67
C LEU A 300 -81.60 -130.23 60.37
N MET A 301 -81.33 -131.39 60.98
CA MET A 301 -80.01 -131.68 61.56
C MET A 301 -78.92 -131.81 60.48
N GLU A 302 -79.20 -132.48 59.36
CA GLU A 302 -78.23 -132.63 58.27
C GLU A 302 -78.05 -131.33 57.48
N GLU A 303 -79.11 -130.54 57.28
CA GLU A 303 -79.02 -129.17 56.73
C GLU A 303 -78.22 -128.23 57.64
N LEU A 304 -78.40 -128.33 58.96
CA LEU A 304 -77.66 -127.53 59.93
C LEU A 304 -76.18 -127.91 59.95
N LYS A 305 -75.84 -129.17 59.69
CA LYS A 305 -74.46 -129.63 59.51
C LYS A 305 -73.84 -129.09 58.23
N ILE A 306 -74.54 -129.16 57.10
CA ILE A 306 -74.09 -128.58 55.82
C ILE A 306 -73.95 -127.05 55.93
N ALA A 307 -74.89 -126.38 56.60
CA ALA A 307 -74.84 -124.94 56.83
C ALA A 307 -73.65 -124.54 57.71
N LYS A 308 -73.33 -125.32 58.76
CA LYS A 308 -72.14 -125.10 59.58
C LYS A 308 -70.83 -125.26 58.79
N GLU A 309 -70.77 -126.25 57.91
CA GLU A 309 -69.58 -126.49 57.09
C GLU A 309 -69.41 -125.41 56.01
N ARG A 310 -70.50 -124.95 55.39
CA ARG A 310 -70.50 -123.78 54.49
C ARG A 310 -70.15 -122.49 55.22
N LEU A 311 -70.64 -122.30 56.44
CA LEU A 311 -70.27 -121.18 57.29
C LEU A 311 -68.75 -121.21 57.54
N TYR A 312 -68.20 -122.36 57.94
CA TYR A 312 -66.77 -122.52 58.19
C TYR A 312 -65.91 -122.24 56.94
N VAL A 313 -66.34 -122.69 55.75
CA VAL A 313 -65.67 -122.38 54.48
C VAL A 313 -65.75 -120.88 54.16
N SER A 314 -66.92 -120.26 54.32
CA SER A 314 -67.10 -118.83 54.10
C SER A 314 -66.35 -117.97 55.12
N GLU A 315 -66.23 -118.40 56.37
CA GLU A 315 -65.41 -117.77 57.40
C GLU A 315 -63.92 -117.85 57.05
N LYS A 316 -63.46 -119.00 56.52
CA LYS A 316 -62.11 -119.13 55.97
C LYS A 316 -61.86 -118.24 54.76
N GLU A 317 -62.83 -118.10 53.87
CA GLU A 317 -62.73 -117.22 52.69
C GLU A 317 -62.76 -115.73 53.10
N ILE A 318 -63.61 -115.35 54.04
CA ILE A 318 -63.67 -114.00 54.62
C ILE A 318 -62.37 -113.67 55.35
N THR A 319 -61.79 -114.61 56.10
CA THR A 319 -60.49 -114.41 56.74
C THR A 319 -59.35 -114.34 55.71
N ALA A 320 -59.41 -115.09 54.61
CA ALA A 320 -58.44 -114.98 53.51
C ALA A 320 -58.54 -113.65 52.74
N LEU A 321 -59.76 -113.18 52.43
CA LEU A 321 -60.01 -111.88 51.79
C LEU A 321 -59.65 -110.72 52.71
N LYS A 322 -59.96 -110.80 54.02
CA LYS A 322 -59.46 -109.83 55.01
C LYS A 322 -57.94 -109.80 55.05
N LYS A 323 -57.30 -110.98 55.00
CA LYS A 323 -55.84 -111.07 55.01
C LYS A 323 -55.21 -110.58 53.69
N GLN A 324 -55.87 -110.67 52.54
CA GLN A 324 -55.44 -110.00 51.30
C GLN A 324 -55.65 -108.48 51.36
N LEU A 325 -56.69 -108.02 52.05
CA LEU A 325 -56.96 -106.60 52.28
C LEU A 325 -55.98 -105.99 53.30
N GLU A 326 -55.54 -106.76 54.30
CA GLU A 326 -54.52 -106.36 55.30
C GLU A 326 -53.08 -106.61 54.82
N GLY A 327 -52.84 -107.66 54.03
CA GLY A 327 -51.51 -108.18 53.73
C GLY A 327 -50.79 -107.49 52.58
N ASP A 328 -51.50 -106.89 51.64
CA ASP A 328 -50.96 -106.05 50.55
C ASP A 328 -52.08 -105.20 49.91
N GLY A 329 -52.97 -104.66 50.76
CA GLY A 329 -54.20 -104.03 50.32
C GLY A 329 -54.01 -102.71 49.55
N PRO A 330 -54.97 -102.32 48.69
CA PRO A 330 -54.98 -101.07 47.92
C PRO A 330 -54.71 -99.80 48.73
N SER A 331 -54.87 -99.83 50.06
CA SER A 331 -54.49 -98.78 51.01
C SER A 331 -53.02 -98.32 50.89
N GLY A 332 -52.06 -99.24 50.78
CA GLY A 332 -50.64 -98.89 50.63
C GLY A 332 -50.34 -98.20 49.29
N LYS A 333 -51.00 -98.63 48.22
CA LYS A 333 -50.92 -98.00 46.89
C LYS A 333 -51.62 -96.64 46.87
N ILE A 334 -52.76 -96.51 47.55
CA ILE A 334 -53.50 -95.25 47.69
C ILE A 334 -52.67 -94.23 48.46
N ASN A 335 -52.07 -94.61 49.60
CA ASN A 335 -51.21 -93.71 50.37
C ASN A 335 -49.96 -93.28 49.57
N ASN A 336 -49.31 -94.19 48.85
CA ASN A 336 -48.17 -93.86 47.98
C ASN A 336 -48.58 -92.92 46.82
N LEU A 337 -49.73 -93.17 46.17
CA LEU A 337 -50.27 -92.27 45.15
C LEU A 337 -50.63 -90.90 45.73
N GLN A 338 -51.12 -90.86 46.97
CA GLN A 338 -51.47 -89.63 47.67
C GLN A 338 -50.23 -88.83 48.09
N ASP A 339 -49.16 -89.52 48.51
CA ASP A 339 -47.86 -88.92 48.78
C ASP A 339 -47.20 -88.40 47.49
N GLN A 340 -47.29 -89.15 46.38
CA GLN A 340 -46.84 -88.70 45.05
C GLN A 340 -47.62 -87.48 44.58
N LEU A 341 -48.93 -87.45 44.81
CA LEU A 341 -49.80 -86.32 44.47
C LEU A 341 -49.50 -85.10 45.35
N ALA A 342 -49.18 -85.30 46.63
CA ALA A 342 -48.70 -84.24 47.52
C ALA A 342 -47.32 -83.70 47.10
N LEU A 343 -46.40 -84.56 46.68
CA LEU A 343 -45.10 -84.17 46.13
C LEU A 343 -45.26 -83.38 44.83
N ALA A 344 -46.07 -83.87 43.89
CA ALA A 344 -46.37 -83.18 42.64
C ALA A 344 -47.02 -81.80 42.89
N HIS A 345 -47.96 -81.69 43.85
CA HIS A 345 -48.51 -80.41 44.25
C HIS A 345 -47.47 -79.46 44.84
N LYS A 346 -46.55 -79.98 45.66
CA LYS A 346 -45.43 -79.18 46.21
C LYS A 346 -44.52 -78.69 45.09
N GLU A 347 -44.18 -79.53 44.13
CA GLU A 347 -43.40 -79.17 42.94
C GLU A 347 -44.12 -78.12 42.10
N ILE A 348 -45.42 -78.30 41.81
CA ILE A 348 -46.26 -77.30 41.12
C ILE A 348 -46.22 -75.97 41.85
N ASN A 349 -46.35 -75.96 43.18
CA ASN A 349 -46.29 -74.73 43.97
C ASN A 349 -44.91 -74.05 43.87
N THR A 350 -43.82 -74.83 43.91
CA THR A 350 -42.47 -74.25 43.73
C THR A 350 -42.27 -73.69 42.32
N LEU A 351 -42.74 -74.38 41.28
CA LEU A 351 -42.68 -73.91 39.89
C LEU A 351 -43.55 -72.66 39.69
N LYS A 352 -44.73 -72.61 40.32
CA LYS A 352 -45.61 -71.43 40.31
C LYS A 352 -44.94 -70.23 40.95
N ASN A 353 -44.23 -70.42 42.07
CA ASN A 353 -43.47 -69.34 42.72
C ASN A 353 -42.30 -68.87 41.85
N LYS A 354 -41.55 -69.78 41.22
CA LYS A 354 -40.48 -69.44 40.27
C LYS A 354 -41.02 -68.70 39.05
N LEU A 355 -42.11 -69.19 38.45
CA LEU A 355 -42.80 -68.52 37.34
C LEU A 355 -43.24 -67.10 37.72
N ASN A 356 -43.77 -66.92 38.93
CA ASN A 356 -44.16 -65.59 39.42
C ASN A 356 -42.95 -64.69 39.68
N ALA A 357 -41.80 -65.23 40.09
CA ALA A 357 -40.56 -64.47 40.22
C ALA A 357 -40.03 -64.02 38.85
N GLU A 358 -39.95 -64.93 37.88
CA GLU A 358 -39.54 -64.62 36.50
C GLU A 358 -40.48 -63.61 35.85
N LYS A 359 -41.80 -63.71 36.06
CA LYS A 359 -42.76 -62.70 35.59
C LYS A 359 -42.45 -61.31 36.13
N ARG A 360 -42.03 -61.17 37.39
CA ARG A 360 -41.64 -59.87 37.96
C ARG A 360 -40.36 -59.34 37.33
N GLU A 361 -39.37 -60.19 37.06
CA GLU A 361 -38.14 -59.79 36.36
C GLU A 361 -38.42 -59.38 34.90
N VAL A 362 -39.28 -60.11 34.19
CA VAL A 362 -39.75 -59.73 32.85
C VAL A 362 -40.41 -58.35 32.89
N SER A 363 -41.27 -58.06 33.87
CA SER A 363 -41.87 -56.73 34.01
C SER A 363 -40.82 -55.63 34.24
N LYS A 364 -39.77 -55.88 35.06
CA LYS A 364 -38.68 -54.92 35.27
C LYS A 364 -37.88 -54.68 33.99
N LEU A 365 -37.58 -55.74 33.23
CA LEU A 365 -36.90 -55.63 31.94
C LEU A 365 -37.76 -54.89 30.91
N GLN A 366 -39.05 -55.14 30.89
CA GLN A 366 -40.00 -54.43 30.03
C GLN A 366 -40.04 -52.93 30.36
N GLU A 367 -40.02 -52.56 31.63
CA GLU A 367 -39.94 -51.15 32.07
C GLU A 367 -38.59 -50.50 31.70
N ARG A 368 -37.47 -51.22 31.86
CA ARG A 368 -36.14 -50.75 31.41
C ARG A 368 -36.11 -50.55 29.89
N SER A 369 -36.66 -51.49 29.12
CA SER A 369 -36.78 -51.38 27.67
C SER A 369 -37.60 -50.16 27.26
N ALA A 370 -38.73 -49.90 27.93
CA ALA A 370 -39.55 -48.72 27.69
C ALA A 370 -38.79 -47.41 27.96
N ARG A 371 -38.06 -47.32 29.08
CA ARG A 371 -37.23 -46.14 29.42
C ARG A 371 -36.09 -45.91 28.42
N LEU A 372 -35.42 -46.97 27.98
CA LEU A 372 -34.38 -46.87 26.96
C LEU A 372 -34.98 -46.43 25.61
N LYS A 373 -36.17 -46.92 25.26
CA LYS A 373 -36.86 -46.54 24.02
C LYS A 373 -37.24 -45.05 24.01
N THR A 374 -37.73 -44.50 25.13
CA THR A 374 -38.01 -43.06 25.22
C THR A 374 -36.72 -42.23 25.16
N SER A 375 -35.67 -42.65 25.87
CA SER A 375 -34.38 -41.96 25.82
C SER A 375 -33.73 -41.96 24.43
N LEU A 376 -33.85 -43.07 23.68
CA LEU A 376 -33.39 -43.13 22.29
C LEU A 376 -34.17 -42.14 21.42
N SER A 377 -35.50 -42.10 21.55
CA SER A 377 -36.32 -41.14 20.81
C SER A 377 -35.99 -39.67 21.13
N ASP A 378 -35.58 -39.37 22.36
CA ASP A 378 -35.16 -38.01 22.75
C ASP A 378 -33.79 -37.66 22.16
N ARG A 379 -32.85 -38.60 22.16
CA ARG A 379 -31.56 -38.45 21.47
C ARG A 379 -31.74 -38.30 19.96
N ASP A 380 -32.66 -39.05 19.35
CA ASP A 380 -33.00 -38.91 17.93
C ASP A 380 -33.58 -37.52 17.61
N ARG A 381 -34.33 -36.92 18.54
CA ARG A 381 -34.81 -35.55 18.40
C ARG A 381 -33.66 -34.55 18.45
N GLU A 382 -32.78 -34.68 19.44
CA GLU A 382 -31.61 -33.81 19.60
C GLU A 382 -30.67 -33.89 18.39
N VAL A 383 -30.42 -35.09 17.84
CA VAL A 383 -29.63 -35.25 16.61
C VAL A 383 -30.27 -34.52 15.42
N ARG A 384 -31.60 -34.55 15.30
CA ARG A 384 -32.28 -33.78 14.25
C ARG A 384 -32.15 -32.28 14.45
N ASP A 385 -32.33 -31.80 15.67
CA ASP A 385 -32.23 -30.37 16.00
C ASP A 385 -30.80 -29.85 15.77
N LEU A 386 -29.78 -30.61 16.18
CA LEU A 386 -28.38 -30.31 15.90
C LEU A 386 -28.07 -30.32 14.40
N LYS A 387 -28.64 -31.27 13.64
CA LYS A 387 -28.45 -31.33 12.19
C LYS A 387 -29.03 -30.09 11.50
N ILE A 388 -30.20 -29.62 11.93
CA ILE A 388 -30.80 -28.37 11.43
C ILE A 388 -29.90 -27.18 11.77
N ALA A 389 -29.45 -27.08 13.03
CA ALA A 389 -28.57 -25.99 13.45
C ALA A 389 -27.25 -25.96 12.67
N VAL A 390 -26.68 -27.13 12.35
CA VAL A 390 -25.48 -27.22 11.50
C VAL A 390 -25.78 -26.76 10.08
N SER A 391 -26.88 -27.20 9.46
CA SER A 391 -27.25 -26.75 8.12
C SER A 391 -27.52 -25.23 8.05
N ASP A 392 -28.15 -24.66 9.08
CA ASP A 392 -28.37 -23.21 9.19
C ASP A 392 -27.05 -22.44 9.34
N ALA A 393 -26.11 -22.98 10.12
CA ALA A 393 -24.77 -22.40 10.26
C ALA A 393 -23.98 -22.48 8.95
N GLU A 394 -24.03 -23.63 8.25
CA GLU A 394 -23.42 -23.80 6.92
C GLU A 394 -23.99 -22.79 5.92
N GLN A 395 -25.32 -22.61 5.86
CA GLN A 395 -25.94 -21.63 4.99
C GLN A 395 -25.52 -20.17 5.26
N LYS A 396 -25.13 -19.83 6.48
CA LYS A 396 -24.60 -18.50 6.83
C LYS A 396 -23.12 -18.35 6.49
N ILE A 397 -22.31 -19.39 6.74
CA ILE A 397 -20.87 -19.36 6.52
C ILE A 397 -20.52 -19.39 5.03
N PHE A 398 -21.28 -20.11 4.20
CA PHE A 398 -21.02 -20.20 2.76
C PHE A 398 -20.98 -18.84 2.02
N PRO A 399 -21.99 -17.95 2.17
CA PRO A 399 -21.95 -16.64 1.53
C PRO A 399 -20.87 -15.74 2.10
N GLU A 400 -20.60 -15.77 3.41
CA GLU A 400 -19.50 -15.02 4.02
C GLU A 400 -18.14 -15.47 3.47
N LYS A 401 -17.92 -16.78 3.35
CA LYS A 401 -16.72 -17.34 2.72
C LYS A 401 -16.60 -16.88 1.26
N ALA A 402 -17.69 -16.91 0.51
CA ALA A 402 -17.70 -16.44 -0.88
C ALA A 402 -17.37 -14.94 -0.97
N GLN A 403 -17.90 -14.13 -0.06
CA GLN A 403 -17.61 -12.70 0.03
C GLN A 403 -16.13 -12.45 0.37
N ILE A 404 -15.59 -13.13 1.37
CA ILE A 404 -14.18 -13.00 1.75
C ILE A 404 -13.26 -13.40 0.59
N MET A 405 -13.59 -14.48 -0.13
CA MET A 405 -12.82 -14.87 -1.32
C MET A 405 -12.88 -13.79 -2.41
N ALA A 406 -14.05 -13.18 -2.65
CA ALA A 406 -14.18 -12.09 -3.62
C ALA A 406 -13.40 -10.84 -3.21
N GLU A 407 -13.44 -10.47 -1.92
CA GLU A 407 -12.65 -9.36 -1.37
C GLU A 407 -11.14 -9.63 -1.45
N MET A 408 -10.69 -10.86 -1.15
CA MET A 408 -9.31 -11.28 -1.35
C MET A 408 -8.88 -11.16 -2.82
N SER A 409 -9.69 -11.67 -3.76
CA SER A 409 -9.39 -11.55 -5.19
C SER A 409 -9.27 -10.09 -5.62
N LYS A 410 -10.20 -9.23 -5.18
CA LYS A 410 -10.15 -7.80 -5.46
C LYS A 410 -8.89 -7.13 -4.89
N LEU A 411 -8.52 -7.43 -3.65
CA LEU A 411 -7.30 -6.88 -3.04
C LEU A 411 -6.02 -7.35 -3.75
N ILE A 412 -6.00 -8.58 -4.26
CA ILE A 412 -4.89 -9.09 -5.06
C ILE A 412 -4.79 -8.33 -6.39
N GLU A 413 -5.91 -8.12 -7.09
CA GLU A 413 -5.96 -7.33 -8.32
C GLU A 413 -5.48 -5.88 -8.07
N GLU A 414 -5.98 -5.22 -7.02
CA GLU A 414 -5.54 -3.89 -6.62
C GLU A 414 -4.03 -3.85 -6.30
N ARG A 415 -3.50 -4.86 -5.60
CA ARG A 415 -2.06 -4.99 -5.34
C ARG A 415 -1.24 -5.10 -6.62
N THR A 416 -1.66 -5.95 -7.56
CA THR A 416 -0.96 -6.12 -8.85
C THR A 416 -0.99 -4.83 -9.69
N CYS A 417 -2.11 -4.13 -9.72
CA CYS A 417 -2.23 -2.83 -10.39
C CYS A 417 -1.31 -1.77 -9.76
N CYS A 418 -1.25 -1.73 -8.43
CA CYS A 418 -0.32 -0.86 -7.71
C CYS A 418 1.15 -1.21 -8.02
N GLU A 419 1.53 -2.49 -8.03
CA GLU A 419 2.88 -2.94 -8.38
C GLU A 419 3.28 -2.54 -9.80
N GLU A 420 2.37 -2.64 -10.76
CA GLU A 420 2.58 -2.14 -12.12
C GLU A 420 2.81 -0.63 -12.14
N GLN A 421 1.99 0.13 -11.41
CA GLN A 421 2.15 1.58 -11.33
C GLN A 421 3.47 1.97 -10.66
N GLU A 422 3.90 1.27 -9.61
CA GLU A 422 5.21 1.46 -8.99
C GLU A 422 6.36 1.19 -9.98
N SER A 423 6.24 0.15 -10.81
CA SER A 423 7.25 -0.14 -11.84
C SER A 423 7.36 0.99 -12.86
N ARG A 424 6.22 1.58 -13.27
CA ARG A 424 6.18 2.75 -14.16
C ARG A 424 6.75 4.00 -13.49
N CYS A 425 6.48 4.20 -12.20
CA CYS A 425 7.09 5.29 -11.44
C CYS A 425 8.60 5.14 -11.39
N ARG A 426 9.11 3.93 -11.10
CA ARG A 426 10.55 3.64 -11.09
C ARG A 426 11.20 3.93 -12.46
N SER A 427 10.58 3.52 -13.56
CA SER A 427 11.13 3.82 -14.90
C SER A 427 11.14 5.32 -15.21
N LEU A 428 10.09 6.06 -14.82
CA LEU A 428 10.06 7.51 -15.00
C LEU A 428 11.08 8.24 -14.11
N GLU A 429 11.31 7.74 -12.90
CA GLU A 429 12.38 8.24 -12.03
C GLU A 429 13.77 8.00 -12.65
N ASP A 430 14.00 6.85 -13.27
CA ASP A 430 15.21 6.56 -14.03
C ASP A 430 15.40 7.50 -15.22
N ASP A 431 14.35 7.73 -16.01
CA ASP A 431 14.37 8.68 -17.13
C ASP A 431 14.67 10.10 -16.66
N ILE A 432 14.08 10.54 -15.55
CA ILE A 432 14.38 11.85 -14.94
C ILE A 432 15.84 11.93 -14.52
N ARG A 433 16.39 10.87 -13.90
CA ARG A 433 17.81 10.82 -13.51
C ARG A 433 18.73 10.92 -14.72
N MET A 434 18.42 10.20 -15.80
CA MET A 434 19.19 10.24 -17.05
C MET A 434 19.16 11.63 -17.69
N LEU A 435 17.97 12.24 -17.81
CA LEU A 435 17.83 13.60 -18.34
C LEU A 435 18.52 14.65 -17.48
N GLN A 436 18.55 14.48 -16.16
CA GLN A 436 19.30 15.36 -15.25
C GLN A 436 20.81 15.23 -15.46
N ALA A 437 21.32 14.03 -15.69
CA ALA A 437 22.73 13.80 -16.01
C ALA A 437 23.11 14.44 -17.35
N GLU A 438 22.33 14.20 -18.41
CA GLU A 438 22.55 14.82 -19.74
C GLU A 438 22.50 16.35 -19.65
N LYS A 439 21.54 16.90 -18.89
CA LYS A 439 21.47 18.35 -18.64
C LYS A 439 22.72 18.87 -17.94
N ALA A 440 23.24 18.14 -16.94
CA ALA A 440 24.45 18.54 -16.22
C ALA A 440 25.68 18.52 -17.13
N GLU A 441 25.83 17.49 -17.97
CA GLU A 441 26.90 17.40 -18.97
C GLU A 441 26.83 18.55 -19.97
N MET A 442 25.64 18.83 -20.54
CA MET A 442 25.46 19.97 -21.44
C MET A 442 25.78 21.30 -20.75
N GLN A 443 25.35 21.47 -19.50
CA GLN A 443 25.67 22.68 -18.73
C GLN A 443 27.19 22.84 -18.54
N GLU A 444 27.89 21.77 -18.18
CA GLU A 444 29.35 21.79 -18.04
C GLU A 444 30.04 22.13 -19.37
N THR A 445 29.54 21.60 -20.50
CA THR A 445 30.09 21.93 -21.83
C THR A 445 29.93 23.41 -22.17
N LEU A 446 28.76 23.98 -21.94
CA LEU A 446 28.50 25.40 -22.16
C LEU A 446 29.33 26.28 -21.23
N GLU A 447 29.45 25.90 -19.95
CA GLU A 447 30.29 26.62 -18.99
C GLU A 447 31.76 26.62 -19.42
N ARG A 448 32.26 25.48 -19.93
CA ARG A 448 33.61 25.36 -20.48
C ARG A 448 33.81 26.22 -21.73
N GLU A 449 32.87 26.22 -22.65
CA GLU A 449 32.93 27.07 -23.85
C GLU A 449 32.90 28.57 -23.51
N ILE A 450 32.03 28.98 -22.58
CA ILE A 450 31.98 30.37 -22.11
C ILE A 450 33.30 30.76 -21.45
N GLN A 451 33.88 29.87 -20.64
CA GLN A 451 35.16 30.12 -19.98
C GLN A 451 36.29 30.26 -21.00
N GLN A 452 36.37 29.38 -22.00
CA GLN A 452 37.32 29.48 -23.09
C GLN A 452 37.18 30.81 -23.85
N GLN A 453 35.95 31.20 -24.21
CA GLN A 453 35.71 32.47 -24.91
C GLN A 453 36.12 33.68 -24.06
N LYS A 454 35.92 33.65 -22.74
CA LYS A 454 36.38 34.71 -21.84
C LYS A 454 37.91 34.81 -21.84
N GLU A 455 38.61 33.68 -21.81
CA GLU A 455 40.06 33.63 -21.85
C GLU A 455 40.59 34.16 -23.19
N ASP A 456 40.01 33.74 -24.31
CA ASP A 456 40.37 34.24 -25.65
C ASP A 456 40.14 35.76 -25.77
N ILE A 457 39.05 36.29 -25.21
CA ILE A 457 38.78 37.73 -25.20
C ILE A 457 39.79 38.46 -24.30
N ALA A 458 40.14 37.90 -23.15
CA ALA A 458 41.13 38.47 -22.25
C ALA A 458 42.52 38.55 -22.91
N GLU A 459 42.94 37.49 -23.60
CA GLU A 459 44.20 37.48 -24.36
C GLU A 459 44.20 38.54 -25.47
N LYS A 460 43.09 38.64 -26.23
CA LYS A 460 42.92 39.70 -27.24
C LYS A 460 42.94 41.10 -26.65
N ALA A 461 42.37 41.29 -25.46
CA ALA A 461 42.40 42.57 -24.78
C ALA A 461 43.85 42.96 -24.39
N ILE A 462 44.61 42.01 -23.82
CA ILE A 462 46.02 42.23 -23.44
C ILE A 462 46.87 42.57 -24.68
N THR A 463 46.69 41.85 -25.79
CA THR A 463 47.44 42.11 -27.03
C THR A 463 47.12 43.48 -27.62
N LEU A 464 45.84 43.87 -27.68
CA LEU A 464 45.43 45.20 -28.13
C LEU A 464 45.93 46.32 -27.20
N GLU A 465 45.92 46.11 -25.89
CA GLU A 465 46.46 47.07 -24.92
C GLU A 465 47.98 47.27 -25.14
N ALA A 466 48.72 46.18 -25.38
CA ALA A 466 50.13 46.25 -25.74
C ALA A 466 50.37 47.01 -27.07
N GLU A 467 49.50 46.83 -28.07
CA GLU A 467 49.58 47.60 -29.32
C GLU A 467 49.29 49.10 -29.12
N VAL A 468 48.26 49.43 -28.35
CA VAL A 468 47.87 50.82 -28.06
C VAL A 468 49.00 51.53 -27.32
N THR A 469 49.53 50.91 -26.26
CA THR A 469 50.67 51.47 -25.51
C THR A 469 51.91 51.63 -26.37
N CYS A 470 52.17 50.72 -27.32
CA CYS A 470 53.26 50.87 -28.29
C CYS A 470 53.03 52.09 -29.22
N ARG A 471 51.80 52.29 -29.71
CA ARG A 471 51.45 53.45 -30.55
C ARG A 471 51.53 54.76 -29.76
N ASP A 472 51.07 54.79 -28.51
CA ASP A 472 51.16 55.96 -27.63
C ASP A 472 52.62 56.35 -27.38
N ASN A 473 53.49 55.39 -27.08
CA ASN A 473 54.93 55.63 -26.94
C ASN A 473 55.55 56.24 -28.20
N ARG A 474 55.06 55.85 -29.39
CA ARG A 474 55.51 56.42 -30.67
C ARG A 474 54.98 57.83 -30.88
N ILE A 475 53.73 58.12 -30.49
CA ILE A 475 53.17 59.47 -30.51
C ILE A 475 53.99 60.38 -29.58
N ASP A 476 54.29 59.94 -28.36
CA ASP A 476 55.12 60.68 -27.41
C ASP A 476 56.54 60.95 -27.94
N GLN A 477 57.09 60.03 -28.73
CA GLN A 477 58.37 60.25 -29.40
C GLN A 477 58.26 61.33 -30.49
N MET A 478 57.20 61.29 -31.29
CA MET A 478 56.96 62.27 -32.34
C MET A 478 56.67 63.66 -31.76
N ASP A 479 55.92 63.75 -30.68
CA ASP A 479 55.61 65.02 -30.00
C ASP A 479 56.86 65.66 -29.42
N ARG A 480 57.76 64.86 -28.80
CA ARG A 480 59.07 65.35 -28.36
C ARG A 480 59.89 65.92 -29.51
N HIS A 481 59.93 65.21 -30.65
CA HIS A 481 60.64 65.69 -31.83
C HIS A 481 60.01 66.99 -32.38
N LEU A 482 58.68 67.08 -32.43
CA LEU A 482 57.97 68.28 -32.88
C LEU A 482 58.23 69.46 -31.95
N GLN A 483 58.22 69.25 -30.62
CA GLN A 483 58.57 70.26 -29.63
C GLN A 483 60.02 70.73 -29.78
N GLN A 484 60.96 69.82 -30.02
CA GLN A 484 62.36 70.16 -30.28
C GLN A 484 62.48 71.05 -31.53
N LEU A 485 61.88 70.62 -32.64
CA LEU A 485 61.90 71.37 -33.89
C LEU A 485 61.26 72.76 -33.71
N HIS A 486 60.13 72.84 -33.00
CA HIS A 486 59.48 74.11 -32.68
C HIS A 486 60.42 75.03 -31.87
N MET A 487 61.12 74.50 -30.86
CA MET A 487 62.08 75.26 -30.07
C MET A 487 63.25 75.78 -30.91
N GLU A 488 63.75 74.98 -31.86
CA GLU A 488 64.77 75.40 -32.82
C GLU A 488 64.26 76.49 -33.76
N HIS A 489 63.05 76.37 -34.30
CA HIS A 489 62.42 77.41 -35.10
C HIS A 489 62.26 78.72 -34.33
N VAL A 490 61.80 78.67 -33.08
CA VAL A 490 61.68 79.87 -32.22
C VAL A 490 63.04 80.55 -32.03
N LYS A 491 64.12 79.78 -31.77
CA LYS A 491 65.48 80.32 -31.67
C LYS A 491 65.96 80.95 -32.99
N LEU A 492 65.70 80.29 -34.12
CA LEU A 492 66.06 80.82 -35.44
C LEU A 492 65.29 82.10 -35.76
N ILE A 493 64.01 82.19 -35.41
CA ILE A 493 63.19 83.40 -35.57
C ILE A 493 63.79 84.54 -34.74
N ALA A 494 64.10 84.31 -33.46
CA ALA A 494 64.73 85.31 -32.60
C ALA A 494 66.06 85.81 -33.17
N GLY A 495 66.95 84.90 -33.59
CA GLY A 495 68.22 85.28 -34.23
C GLY A 495 68.04 86.04 -35.56
N ALA A 496 67.05 85.66 -36.36
CA ALA A 496 66.72 86.37 -37.60
C ALA A 496 66.17 87.78 -37.34
N GLU A 497 65.39 87.97 -36.27
CA GLU A 497 64.90 89.29 -35.84
C GLU A 497 66.04 90.19 -35.35
N GLU A 498 66.98 89.66 -34.56
CA GLU A 498 68.18 90.38 -34.14
C GLU A 498 69.04 90.79 -35.34
N ALA A 499 69.30 89.86 -36.28
CA ALA A 499 70.01 90.17 -37.51
C ALA A 499 69.29 91.24 -38.35
N ARG A 500 67.95 91.16 -38.44
CA ARG A 500 67.13 92.16 -39.13
C ARG A 500 67.23 93.54 -38.48
N LYS A 501 67.28 93.61 -37.14
CA LYS A 501 67.50 94.85 -36.39
C LYS A 501 68.87 95.45 -36.69
N LEU A 502 69.93 94.66 -36.61
CA LEU A 502 71.30 95.09 -36.93
C LEU A 502 71.45 95.55 -38.39
N MET A 503 70.81 94.85 -39.33
CA MET A 503 70.74 95.29 -40.72
C MET A 503 69.99 96.62 -40.86
N GLY A 504 68.88 96.82 -40.13
CA GLY A 504 68.14 98.08 -40.08
C GLY A 504 69.02 99.24 -39.61
N GLU A 505 69.77 99.05 -38.52
CA GLU A 505 70.71 100.03 -37.97
C GLU A 505 71.89 100.31 -38.92
N SER A 506 72.44 99.28 -39.56
CA SER A 506 73.49 99.44 -40.57
C SER A 506 72.97 100.19 -41.80
N ARG A 507 71.73 99.92 -42.21
CA ARG A 507 71.08 100.59 -43.33
C ARG A 507 70.77 102.06 -43.02
N SER A 508 70.34 102.41 -41.80
CA SER A 508 70.16 103.81 -41.42
C SER A 508 71.49 104.56 -41.40
N LYS A 509 72.54 104.00 -40.79
CA LYS A 509 73.90 104.57 -40.83
C LYS A 509 74.41 104.77 -42.25
N ALA A 510 74.19 103.79 -43.14
CA ALA A 510 74.55 103.91 -44.54
C ALA A 510 73.79 105.04 -45.25
N LYS A 511 72.51 105.26 -44.94
CA LYS A 511 71.73 106.41 -45.44
C LYS A 511 72.26 107.73 -44.90
N ASP A 512 72.60 107.82 -43.62
CA ASP A 512 73.11 109.04 -43.00
C ASP A 512 74.46 109.45 -43.60
N LEU A 513 75.37 108.48 -43.77
CA LEU A 513 76.66 108.68 -44.45
C LEU A 513 76.48 109.06 -45.91
N ALA A 514 75.58 108.39 -46.65
CA ALA A 514 75.29 108.75 -48.02
C ALA A 514 74.75 110.20 -48.13
N GLY A 515 73.89 110.61 -47.19
CA GLY A 515 73.41 111.99 -47.10
C GLY A 515 74.53 112.99 -46.78
N GLU A 516 75.49 112.64 -45.93
CA GLU A 516 76.67 113.48 -45.65
C GLU A 516 77.60 113.58 -46.87
N VAL A 517 77.85 112.47 -47.57
CA VAL A 517 78.62 112.47 -48.82
C VAL A 517 77.96 113.36 -49.86
N GLU A 518 76.63 113.32 -49.98
CA GLU A 518 75.90 114.18 -50.91
C GLU A 518 76.02 115.67 -50.50
N ARG A 519 75.90 115.99 -49.21
CA ARG A 519 76.15 117.36 -48.70
C ARG A 519 77.57 117.83 -49.01
N GLN A 520 78.57 116.98 -48.81
CA GLN A 520 79.97 117.29 -49.13
C GLN A 520 80.16 117.48 -50.63
N ARG A 521 79.56 116.64 -51.45
CA ARG A 521 79.58 116.75 -52.92
C ARG A 521 79.02 118.10 -53.37
N ILE A 522 77.88 118.53 -52.81
CA ILE A 522 77.28 119.84 -53.09
C ILE A 522 78.27 120.96 -52.75
N LYS A 523 78.85 120.97 -51.54
CA LYS A 523 79.84 121.99 -51.13
C LYS A 523 81.08 122.04 -52.05
N ILE A 524 81.57 120.88 -52.48
CA ILE A 524 82.71 120.81 -53.41
C ILE A 524 82.33 121.41 -54.77
N VAL A 525 81.14 121.11 -55.28
CA VAL A 525 80.64 121.66 -56.55
C VAL A 525 80.42 123.16 -56.46
N GLU A 526 79.82 123.66 -55.37
CA GLU A 526 79.65 125.08 -55.09
C GLU A 526 80.99 125.80 -55.00
N GLY A 527 81.94 125.33 -54.19
CA GLY A 527 83.27 125.92 -54.11
C GLY A 527 84.06 125.81 -55.42
N ALA A 528 83.85 124.76 -56.22
CA ALA A 528 84.41 124.67 -57.56
C ALA A 528 83.76 125.70 -58.52
N GLU A 529 82.47 125.99 -58.36
CA GLU A 529 81.78 127.02 -59.13
C GLU A 529 82.22 128.43 -58.72
N GLU A 530 82.38 128.70 -57.43
CA GLU A 530 82.96 129.94 -56.92
C GLU A 530 84.38 130.16 -57.47
N LYS A 531 85.21 129.10 -57.50
CA LYS A 531 86.53 129.16 -58.16
C LYS A 531 86.41 129.44 -59.65
N ARG A 532 85.49 128.79 -60.35
CA ARG A 532 85.23 129.05 -61.78
C ARG A 532 84.78 130.51 -61.99
N GLU A 533 83.93 131.04 -61.13
CA GLU A 533 83.49 132.45 -61.16
C GLU A 533 84.65 133.40 -60.91
N ALA A 534 85.47 133.16 -59.87
CA ALA A 534 86.64 133.98 -59.59
C ALA A 534 87.62 134.00 -60.77
N ILE A 535 87.85 132.85 -61.41
CA ILE A 535 88.63 132.77 -62.65
C ILE A 535 87.97 133.59 -63.77
N ARG A 536 86.64 133.46 -63.97
CA ARG A 536 85.89 134.26 -64.95
C ARG A 536 86.06 135.76 -64.71
N GLN A 537 85.93 136.22 -63.46
CA GLN A 537 86.13 137.62 -63.09
C GLN A 537 87.57 138.10 -63.34
N LEU A 538 88.58 137.28 -62.99
CA LEU A 538 89.98 137.57 -63.27
C LEU A 538 90.29 137.66 -64.76
N CYS A 539 89.71 136.76 -65.57
CA CYS A 539 89.84 136.82 -67.03
C CYS A 539 89.27 138.13 -67.59
N ILE A 540 88.10 138.57 -67.12
CA ILE A 540 87.51 139.86 -67.51
C ILE A 540 88.42 141.02 -67.11
N ALA A 541 88.94 141.01 -65.88
CA ALA A 541 89.87 142.05 -65.42
C ALA A 541 91.16 142.08 -66.26
N LEU A 542 91.71 140.91 -66.58
CA LEU A 542 92.89 140.78 -67.45
C LEU A 542 92.62 141.31 -68.85
N GLU A 543 91.46 141.00 -69.44
CA GLU A 543 91.04 141.55 -70.74
C GLU A 543 90.92 143.08 -70.66
N HIS A 544 90.27 143.61 -69.63
CA HIS A 544 90.19 145.05 -69.41
C HIS A 544 91.58 145.72 -69.30
N TYR A 545 92.53 145.13 -68.56
CA TYR A 545 93.91 145.64 -68.50
C TYR A 545 94.65 145.48 -69.82
N ARG A 546 94.45 144.39 -70.55
CA ARG A 546 95.05 144.16 -71.87
C ARG A 546 94.53 145.16 -72.88
N ASP A 547 93.23 145.46 -72.86
CA ASP A 547 92.59 146.47 -73.70
C ASP A 547 93.05 147.88 -73.31
N GLY A 548 93.18 148.16 -72.01
CA GLY A 548 93.81 149.38 -71.49
C GLY A 548 95.26 149.52 -71.97
N TYR A 549 96.04 148.44 -71.95
CA TYR A 549 97.41 148.41 -72.46
C TYR A 549 97.46 148.55 -73.99
N HIS A 550 96.54 147.93 -74.74
CA HIS A 550 96.41 148.14 -76.18
C HIS A 550 96.08 149.59 -76.50
N THR A 551 95.18 150.21 -75.74
CA THR A 551 94.84 151.63 -75.85
C THR A 551 96.06 152.51 -75.54
N LEU A 552 96.80 152.22 -74.46
CA LEU A 552 98.05 152.93 -74.12
C LEU A 552 99.14 152.75 -75.18
N ARG A 553 99.27 151.54 -75.73
CA ARG A 553 100.20 151.21 -76.83
C ARG A 553 99.80 151.91 -78.13
N GLN A 554 98.50 152.08 -78.40
CA GLN A 554 97.99 152.79 -79.57
C GLN A 554 98.18 154.31 -79.43
N VAL A 555 98.09 154.85 -78.21
CA VAL A 555 98.44 156.25 -77.89
C VAL A 555 99.95 156.51 -78.03
N PHE A 556 100.81 155.57 -77.63
CA PHE A 556 102.27 155.66 -77.84
C PHE A 556 102.70 155.40 -79.30
N ALA A 557 102.02 154.54 -80.04
CA ALA A 557 102.33 154.24 -81.44
C ALA A 557 101.87 155.35 -82.42
N GLY A 558 101.03 156.29 -81.97
CA GLY A 558 100.56 157.41 -82.79
C GLY A 558 101.57 158.55 -82.99
N HIS A 559 102.68 158.61 -82.25
CA HIS A 559 103.64 159.72 -82.33
C HIS A 559 105.11 159.27 -82.16
N LYS A 560 105.74 158.70 -83.21
CA LYS A 560 107.00 159.17 -83.84
C LYS A 560 107.65 158.17 -84.81
N ARG A 561 108.14 158.74 -85.93
CA ARG A 561 108.91 158.17 -87.08
C ARG A 561 110.26 157.54 -86.70
N ALA A 562 110.61 156.44 -87.40
CA ALA A 562 111.88 156.04 -88.06
C ALA A 562 113.27 156.28 -87.40
N PRO A 563 114.35 155.55 -87.77
CA PRO A 563 114.50 154.13 -88.18
C PRO A 563 115.82 153.45 -87.67
N VAL A 564 116.09 152.21 -88.13
CA VAL A 564 117.42 151.57 -88.38
C VAL A 564 118.21 150.85 -87.25
N LEU A 565 118.71 149.65 -87.66
CA LEU A 565 119.90 148.84 -87.27
C LEU A 565 119.89 147.88 -86.08
N ALA A 566 120.68 146.83 -86.34
CA ALA A 566 120.77 145.51 -85.76
C ALA A 566 121.73 145.39 -84.57
N THR A 567 121.42 144.47 -83.66
CA THR A 567 122.18 143.25 -83.28
C THR A 567 121.24 142.33 -82.53
#